data_AF-A0A2E8ZZ75-F1
#
_entry.id   AF-A0A2E8ZZ75-F1
#
_cell.length_a   1.000
_cell.length_b   1.000
_cell.length_c   1.000
_cell.angle_alpha   90.00
_cell.angle_beta   90.00
_cell.angle_gamma   90.00
#
_symmetry.space_group_name_H-M   'P 1'
#
loop_
_entity.id
_entity.type
_entity.pdbx_description
1 polymer ?
#
loop_
_entity_poly.entity_id
_entity_poly.type
_entity_poly.pdbx_seq_one_letter_code
_entity_poly.pdbx_strand_id
1 'polypeptide(L)' 'MGNREYFLLCKVEDILIAKNYEFQILNNIIKVYFDNGDEIEIVLSNIITMNKYTNGVTRKFVYESEDDFLKNIEGL' A
#
# COMPACT_ATOMS: atom_id res chain seq x y z
N MET A 1 0.47 17.93 5.51
CA MET A 1 0.84 16.51 5.30
C MET A 1 1.01 15.90 6.67
N GLY A 2 0.46 14.71 6.97
CA GLY A 2 1.00 13.98 8.13
C GLY A 2 0.11 13.07 8.98
N ASN A 3 -1.22 13.02 8.80
CA ASN A 3 -2.04 12.10 9.61
C ASN A 3 -2.68 10.98 8.80
N ARG A 4 -3.11 11.28 7.57
CA ARG A 4 -3.85 10.32 6.73
C ARG A 4 -2.92 9.26 6.14
N GLU A 5 -1.76 9.69 5.63
CA GLU A 5 -0.75 8.81 5.04
C GLU A 5 -0.14 7.89 6.10
N TYR A 6 0.16 8.42 7.28
CA TYR A 6 0.68 7.63 8.41
C TYR A 6 -0.37 6.67 8.99
N PHE A 7 -1.64 7.08 9.09
CA PHE A 7 -2.72 6.18 9.54
C PHE A 7 -2.90 5.00 8.58
N LEU A 8 -2.91 5.26 7.28
CA LEU A 8 -3.00 4.22 6.26
C LEU A 8 -1.74 3.35 6.24
N LEU A 9 -0.55 3.94 6.41
CA LEU A 9 0.68 3.17 6.55
C LEU A 9 0.58 2.22 7.74
N CYS A 10 0.23 2.68 8.96
CA CYS A 10 0.11 1.80 10.12
C CYS A 10 -0.92 0.67 9.91
N LYS A 11 -2.02 0.92 9.19
CA LYS A 11 -3.01 -0.11 8.84
C LYS A 11 -2.49 -1.11 7.82
N VAL A 12 -1.69 -0.64 6.87
CA VAL A 12 -0.98 -1.50 5.92
C VAL A 12 0.13 -2.27 6.65
N GLU A 13 0.86 -1.66 7.58
CA GLU A 13 1.92 -2.30 8.40
C GLU A 13 1.37 -3.49 9.21
N ASP A 14 0.16 -3.37 9.77
CA ASP A 14 -0.54 -4.46 10.47
C ASP A 14 -0.80 -5.70 9.57
N ILE A 15 -0.83 -5.51 8.25
CA ILE A 15 -1.03 -6.56 7.25
C ILE A 15 0.30 -7.01 6.64
N LEU A 16 1.29 -6.11 6.61
CA LEU A 16 2.65 -6.37 6.14
C LEU A 16 3.56 -7.08 7.17
N ILE A 17 3.03 -7.50 8.32
CA ILE A 17 3.72 -8.07 9.50
C ILE A 17 4.73 -9.22 9.19
N ALA A 18 4.82 -9.73 7.98
CA ALA A 18 5.61 -10.93 7.68
C ALA A 18 7.04 -10.73 7.14
N LYS A 19 7.54 -9.52 6.81
CA LYS A 19 8.88 -9.39 6.16
C LYS A 19 9.66 -8.13 6.54
N ASN A 20 10.98 -8.15 6.35
CA ASN A 20 11.77 -6.92 6.32
C ASN A 20 11.30 -6.08 5.13
N TYR A 21 10.78 -4.89 5.40
CA TYR A 21 10.39 -3.93 4.38
C TYR A 21 10.99 -2.56 4.66
N GLU A 22 11.24 -1.82 3.59
CA GLU A 22 11.48 -0.39 3.62
C GLU A 22 10.27 0.32 3.00
N PHE A 23 9.93 1.51 3.49
CA PHE A 23 8.85 2.28 2.89
C PHE A 23 9.27 3.72 2.62
N GLN A 24 8.61 4.32 1.63
CA GLN A 24 8.79 5.72 1.27
C GLN A 24 7.43 6.36 1.06
N ILE A 25 7.20 7.49 1.74
CA ILE A 25 6.01 8.32 1.52
C ILE A 25 6.42 9.52 0.67
N LEU A 26 5.86 9.62 -0.54
CA LEU A 26 6.10 10.69 -1.50
C LEU A 26 4.75 11.37 -1.79
N ASN A 27 4.49 12.49 -1.12
CA ASN A 27 3.22 13.21 -1.20
C ASN A 27 2.03 12.31 -0.85
N ASN A 28 1.28 11.88 -1.87
CA ASN A 28 0.10 11.04 -1.78
C ASN A 28 0.39 9.60 -2.23
N ILE A 29 1.65 9.20 -2.34
CA ILE A 29 2.08 7.86 -2.76
C ILE A 29 2.84 7.21 -1.60
N ILE A 30 2.46 6.00 -1.26
CA ILE A 30 3.19 5.12 -0.34
C ILE A 30 3.84 4.04 -1.19
N LYS A 31 5.15 3.90 -1.10
CA LYS A 31 5.91 2.80 -1.70
C LYS A 31 6.44 1.91 -0.60
N VAL A 32 6.32 0.61 -0.80
CA VAL A 32 6.83 -0.43 0.10
C VAL A 32 7.71 -1.35 -0.73
N TYR A 33 8.92 -1.57 -0.24
CA TYR A 33 9.94 -2.42 -0.84
C TYR A 33 10.21 -3.59 0.08
N PHE A 34 10.13 -4.80 -0.44
CA PHE A 34 10.41 -6.02 0.31
C PHE A 34 11.81 -6.56 -0.02
N ASP A 35 12.42 -7.23 0.94
CA ASP A 35 13.73 -7.88 0.81
C ASP A 35 13.84 -8.89 -0.35
N ASN A 36 12.71 -9.50 -0.74
CA ASN A 36 12.62 -10.41 -1.87
C ASN A 36 12.51 -9.71 -3.23
N GLY A 37 12.58 -8.38 -3.27
CA GLY A 37 12.46 -7.57 -4.48
C GLY A 37 11.01 -7.33 -4.94
N ASP A 38 10.02 -7.74 -4.15
CA ASP A 38 8.64 -7.34 -4.40
C ASP A 38 8.46 -5.86 -4.04
N GLU A 39 7.52 -5.19 -4.71
CA GLU A 39 7.19 -3.80 -4.43
C GLU A 39 5.66 -3.62 -4.36
N ILE A 40 5.21 -2.73 -3.49
CA ILE A 40 3.83 -2.26 -3.46
C ILE A 40 3.84 -0.74 -3.55
N GLU A 41 3.05 -0.19 -4.47
CA GLU A 41 2.82 1.24 -4.61
C GLU A 41 1.34 1.54 -4.37
N ILE A 42 1.03 2.37 -3.38
CA ILE A 42 -0.33 2.80 -3.05
C ILE A 42 -0.42 4.29 -3.36
N VAL A 43 -1.23 4.63 -4.35
CA VAL A 43 -1.54 6.01 -4.72
C VAL A 43 -2.85 6.41 -4.06
N LEU A 44 -2.76 7.35 -3.13
CA LEU A 44 -3.88 7.94 -2.41
C LEU A 44 -4.43 9.12 -3.22
N SER A 45 -5.63 8.97 -3.76
CA SER A 45 -6.35 10.08 -4.39
C SER A 45 -7.83 9.99 -4.01
N ASN A 46 -8.74 10.62 -4.77
CA ASN A 46 -10.17 10.35 -4.63
C ASN A 46 -10.48 8.87 -4.86
N ILE A 47 -9.67 8.20 -5.67
CA ILE A 47 -9.65 6.76 -5.89
C ILE A 47 -8.32 6.23 -5.37
N ILE A 48 -8.34 5.21 -4.51
CA ILE A 48 -7.11 4.58 -4.03
C ILE A 48 -6.69 3.52 -5.03
N THR A 49 -5.44 3.56 -5.48
CA THR A 49 -4.88 2.54 -6.37
C THR A 49 -3.73 1.85 -5.68
N MET A 50 -3.72 0.52 -5.65
CA MET A 50 -2.59 -0.28 -5.18
C MET A 50 -2.02 -1.08 -6.35
N ASN A 51 -0.75 -0.88 -6.66
CA ASN A 51 0.01 -1.68 -7.61
C ASN A 51 0.92 -2.63 -6.81
N LYS A 52 0.83 -3.92 -7.08
CA LYS A 52 1.73 -4.95 -6.53
C LYS A 52 2.61 -5.49 -7.64
N TYR A 53 3.92 -5.39 -7.45
CA TYR A 53 4.94 -5.86 -8.36
C TYR A 53 5.61 -7.07 -7.72
N THR A 54 5.42 -8.25 -8.31
CA THR A 54 5.94 -9.52 -7.78
C THR A 54 6.55 -10.33 -8.90
N ASN A 55 7.84 -10.64 -8.82
CA ASN A 55 8.57 -11.43 -9.84
C ASN A 55 8.34 -10.94 -11.29
N GLY A 56 8.33 -9.62 -11.52
CA GLY A 56 8.10 -9.02 -12.84
C GLY A 56 6.64 -8.99 -13.31
N VAL A 57 5.69 -9.48 -12.50
CA VAL A 57 4.25 -9.38 -12.75
C VAL A 57 3.68 -8.19 -11.99
N THR A 58 2.92 -7.34 -12.67
CA THR A 58 2.18 -6.22 -12.05
C THR A 58 0.71 -6.59 -11.86
N ARG A 59 0.19 -6.46 -10.64
CA ARG A 59 -1.24 -6.54 -10.33
C ARG A 59 -1.73 -5.20 -9.83
N LYS A 60 -2.82 -4.70 -10.42
CA LYS A 60 -3.42 -3.42 -10.06
C LYS A 60 -4.76 -3.65 -9.37
N PHE A 61 -4.93 -3.01 -8.23
CA PHE A 61 -6.16 -2.98 -7.45
C PHE A 61 -6.62 -1.53 -7.35
N VAL A 62 -7.92 -1.31 -7.51
CA VAL A 62 -8.54 0.02 -7.52
C VAL A 62 -9.69 0.00 -6.54
N TYR A 63 -9.73 0.98 -5.65
CA TYR A 63 -10.70 1.10 -4.57
C TYR A 63 -11.37 2.46 -4.66
N GLU A 64 -12.70 2.46 -4.61
CA GLU A 64 -13.50 3.67 -4.84
C GLU A 64 -13.49 4.63 -3.64
N SER A 65 -13.03 4.16 -2.47
CA SER A 65 -12.92 4.96 -1.25
C SER A 65 -11.89 4.39 -0.29
N GLU A 66 -11.57 5.16 0.76
CA GLU A 66 -10.74 4.70 1.88
C GLU A 66 -11.37 3.55 2.64
N ASP A 67 -12.70 3.60 2.86
CA ASP A 67 -13.42 2.52 3.53
C ASP A 67 -13.41 1.22 2.71
N ASP A 68 -13.54 1.32 1.39
CA ASP A 68 -13.43 0.18 0.47
C ASP A 68 -12.01 -0.42 0.49
N PHE A 69 -10.99 0.44 0.45
CA PHE A 69 -9.59 0.01 0.58
C PHE A 69 -9.35 -0.74 1.90
N LEU A 70 -9.76 -0.15 3.03
CA LEU A 70 -9.54 -0.73 4.36
C LEU A 70 -10.24 -2.09 4.54
N LYS A 71 -11.48 -2.24 4.04
CA LYS A 71 -12.20 -3.53 4.09
C LYS A 71 -11.53 -4.63 3.28
N ASN A 72 -10.95 -4.29 2.14
CA ASN A 72 -10.36 -5.27 1.23
C ASN A 72 -8.91 -5.61 1.59
N ILE A 73 -8.19 -4.70 2.26
CA ILE A 73 -6.81 -4.96 2.65
C ILE A 73 -6.71 -5.84 3.90
N GLU A 74 -7.66 -5.77 4.83
CA GLU A 74 -7.74 -6.69 5.99
C GLU A 74 -7.85 -8.18 5.60
N GLY A 75 -8.26 -8.49 4.36
CA GLY A 75 -8.40 -9.85 3.82
C GLY A 75 -7.25 -10.33 2.92
N LEU A 76 -6.20 -9.54 2.75
CA LEU A 76 -5.01 -9.82 1.91
C LEU A 76 -3.92 -10.58 2.67
#